data_AF-A0A081NT34-F1
#
_entry.id   AF-A0A081NT34-F1
#
_cell.length_a   1.000
_cell.length_b   1.000
_cell.length_c   1.000
_cell.angle_alpha   90.00
_cell.angle_beta   90.00
_cell.angle_gamma   90.00
#
_symmetry.space_group_name_H-M   'P 1'
#
loop_
_entity.id
_entity.type
_entity.pdbx_description
1 polymer ?
#
loop_
_entity_poly.entity_id
_entity_poly.type
_entity_poly.pdbx_seq_one_letter_code
_entity_poly.pdbx_strand_id
1 'polypeptide(L)'
;MNRKKTFIGILSVIMIMMMVTTGCKPKQAAAPAQPKETAPQTTAVTPTETSLPQNETITNPSVPTPATPAGNQADKVSLASADKGDKDKGEGEQTPPATKPNAQTKPKIEIKSPYTQAKPTLLGLTLKTSAAEITEKFGKPKEQFVMEDDTDPITVYDYTDFLVGFDKQNQLHFVDVRSADVNPGLNGLKLGDPVDEVTKALGKPDSNTSFVLTYKATGAILKLDIDPKSQKVNSIKLFAE
;
A
#
# COMPACT_ATOMS: atom_id res chain seq x y z
N MET A 1 -18.22 -9.49 -46.75
CA MET A 1 -17.85 -10.77 -47.39
C MET A 1 -16.95 -11.53 -46.43
N ASN A 2 -17.44 -12.66 -45.93
CA ASN A 2 -16.94 -13.38 -44.75
C ASN A 2 -15.76 -14.30 -45.08
N ARG A 3 -14.77 -14.40 -44.20
CA ARG A 3 -13.93 -15.61 -44.09
C ARG A 3 -13.87 -16.07 -42.64
N LYS A 4 -14.69 -17.08 -42.34
CA LYS A 4 -14.64 -17.88 -41.12
C LYS A 4 -13.45 -18.83 -41.23
N LYS A 5 -12.64 -18.95 -40.17
CA LYS A 5 -11.74 -20.09 -39.98
C LYS A 5 -12.17 -20.81 -38.71
N THR A 6 -12.76 -21.97 -38.94
CA THR A 6 -13.20 -22.96 -37.97
C THR A 6 -11.99 -23.84 -37.62
N PHE A 7 -11.68 -24.03 -36.33
CA PHE A 7 -10.81 -25.11 -35.88
C PHE A 7 -11.61 -26.01 -34.93
N ILE A 8 -11.94 -27.18 -35.46
CA ILE A 8 -12.33 -28.44 -34.80
C ILE A 8 -11.02 -28.98 -34.19
N GLY A 9 -10.86 -29.34 -32.92
CA GLY A 9 -11.65 -30.28 -32.13
C GLY A 9 -10.93 -31.62 -32.11
N ILE A 10 -10.20 -31.95 -31.03
CA ILE A 10 -9.87 -33.35 -30.68
C ILE A 10 -10.10 -33.55 -29.19
N LEU A 11 -11.20 -34.26 -28.94
CA LEU A 11 -11.51 -35.05 -27.77
C LEU A 11 -10.37 -36.04 -27.53
N SER A 12 -9.76 -36.07 -26.34
CA SER A 12 -9.02 -37.26 -25.89
C SER A 12 -9.54 -37.70 -24.52
N VAL A 13 -9.93 -38.95 -24.52
CA VAL A 13 -10.74 -39.68 -23.56
C VAL A 13 -9.80 -40.51 -22.69
N ILE A 14 -9.93 -40.34 -21.37
CA ILE A 14 -9.95 -41.37 -20.32
C ILE A 14 -8.88 -42.50 -20.36
N MET A 15 -8.02 -42.52 -19.33
CA MET A 15 -7.48 -43.75 -18.70
C MET A 15 -7.23 -43.42 -17.21
N ILE A 16 -8.07 -43.80 -16.24
CA ILE A 16 -8.34 -45.11 -15.63
C ILE A 16 -7.17 -45.67 -14.78
N MET A 17 -7.45 -45.79 -13.46
CA MET A 17 -6.91 -46.76 -12.46
C MET A 17 -5.41 -46.63 -12.06
N MET A 18 -4.93 -46.86 -10.82
CA MET A 18 -5.48 -47.35 -9.55
C MET A 18 -4.35 -47.36 -8.46
N MET A 19 -4.73 -47.52 -7.17
CA MET A 19 -3.95 -47.99 -5.99
C MET A 19 -3.04 -46.97 -5.28
N VAL A 20 -3.34 -46.43 -4.08
CA VAL A 20 -3.47 -47.00 -2.71
C VAL A 20 -2.19 -47.65 -2.15
N THR A 21 -1.47 -46.93 -1.28
CA THR A 21 -0.81 -47.46 -0.06
C THR A 21 -0.77 -46.33 1.00
N THR A 22 -1.67 -46.29 1.98
CA THR A 22 -1.48 -46.70 3.40
C THR A 22 -0.07 -46.50 3.98
N GLY A 23 0.04 -45.57 4.94
CA GLY A 23 1.24 -45.37 5.77
C GLY A 23 0.95 -44.66 7.09
N CYS A 24 0.16 -45.27 7.98
CA CYS A 24 0.10 -44.88 9.39
C CYS A 24 1.35 -45.41 10.12
N LYS A 25 2.05 -44.56 10.89
CA LYS A 25 2.75 -44.98 12.11
C LYS A 25 2.57 -43.92 13.20
N PRO A 26 1.76 -44.16 14.24
CA PRO A 26 1.88 -43.44 15.50
C PRO A 26 3.08 -44.03 16.27
N LYS A 27 4.05 -43.19 16.61
CA LYS A 27 5.12 -43.59 17.54
C LYS A 27 4.73 -43.14 18.95
N GLN A 28 4.07 -44.06 19.65
CA GLN A 28 3.90 -44.04 21.09
C GLN A 28 5.15 -44.69 21.72
N ALA A 29 5.84 -43.92 22.57
CA ALA A 29 6.76 -44.42 23.59
C ALA A 29 6.72 -43.38 24.72
N ALA A 30 5.93 -43.64 25.76
CA ALA A 30 6.40 -44.21 27.03
C ALA A 30 7.06 -43.14 27.92
N ALA A 31 6.25 -42.58 28.84
CA ALA A 31 6.73 -42.16 30.15
C ALA A 31 7.10 -43.42 30.96
N PRO A 32 8.10 -43.39 31.86
CA PRO A 32 7.87 -42.80 33.18
C PRO A 32 9.10 -42.11 33.81
N ALA A 33 8.86 -41.07 34.60
CA ALA A 33 9.44 -40.86 35.94
C ALA A 33 9.02 -39.49 36.48
N GLN A 34 8.14 -39.48 37.49
CA GLN A 34 8.10 -38.41 38.48
C GLN A 34 9.43 -38.39 39.25
N PRO A 35 9.89 -37.20 39.64
CA PRO A 35 10.17 -36.98 41.06
C PRO A 35 9.35 -35.83 41.64
N LYS A 36 8.67 -36.14 42.75
CA LYS A 36 8.47 -35.32 43.95
C LYS A 36 8.68 -33.79 43.83
N GLU A 37 7.57 -33.08 43.89
CA GLU A 37 7.23 -32.13 44.97
C GLU A 37 8.42 -31.48 45.71
N THR A 38 8.68 -30.20 45.41
CA THR A 38 9.16 -29.22 46.39
C THR A 38 8.69 -27.82 45.95
N ALA A 39 7.59 -27.35 46.53
CA ALA A 39 7.34 -25.94 46.79
C ALA A 39 7.52 -25.72 48.31
N PRO A 40 7.66 -24.49 48.86
CA PRO A 40 7.62 -23.17 48.22
C PRO A 40 8.81 -22.28 48.63
N GLN A 41 9.27 -21.38 47.75
CA GLN A 41 9.87 -20.12 48.21
C GLN A 41 9.43 -18.97 47.31
N THR A 42 8.37 -18.31 47.77
CA THR A 42 7.96 -16.97 47.39
C THR A 42 9.02 -15.99 47.88
N THR A 43 9.96 -15.59 47.03
CA THR A 43 10.70 -14.35 47.25
C THR A 43 9.80 -13.20 46.80
N ALA A 44 9.18 -12.57 47.79
CA ALA A 44 8.59 -11.25 47.64
C ALA A 44 9.68 -10.27 47.21
N VAL A 45 9.65 -9.86 45.94
CA VAL A 45 10.36 -8.65 45.50
C VAL A 45 9.47 -7.47 45.84
N THR A 46 9.87 -6.78 46.90
CA THR A 46 9.43 -5.44 47.29
C THR A 46 9.41 -4.51 46.07
N PRO A 47 8.32 -3.77 45.81
CA PRO A 47 8.38 -2.65 44.89
C PRO A 47 9.22 -1.56 45.56
N THR A 48 10.44 -1.33 45.05
CA THR A 48 11.18 -0.11 45.35
C THR A 48 10.44 1.04 44.72
N GLU A 49 9.73 1.76 45.57
CA GLU A 49 9.14 3.07 45.33
C GLU A 49 10.29 4.07 45.08
N THR A 50 10.67 4.24 43.82
CA THR A 50 11.57 5.31 43.42
C THR A 50 10.78 6.61 43.39
N SER A 51 10.92 7.34 44.50
CA SER A 51 10.49 8.71 44.72
C SER A 51 10.85 9.63 43.54
N LEU A 52 9.86 10.39 43.08
CA LEU A 52 10.01 11.54 42.19
C LEU A 52 10.98 12.58 42.78
N PRO A 53 11.97 13.07 42.00
CA PRO A 53 12.54 14.38 42.27
C PRO A 53 11.62 15.48 41.75
N GLN A 54 11.43 16.45 42.65
CA GLN A 54 10.70 17.70 42.55
C GLN A 54 11.01 18.51 41.29
N ASN A 55 9.93 19.01 40.68
CA ASN A 55 9.68 20.45 40.46
C ASN A 55 10.92 21.33 40.18
N GLU A 56 11.38 21.36 38.93
CA GLU A 56 12.09 22.52 38.40
C GLU A 56 11.15 23.34 37.51
N THR A 57 10.82 24.51 38.03
CA THR A 57 10.21 25.63 37.33
C THR A 57 11.21 26.12 36.28
N ILE A 58 11.08 25.65 35.04
CA ILE A 58 11.77 26.27 33.92
C ILE A 58 10.89 27.41 33.40
N THR A 59 11.35 28.61 33.71
CA THR A 59 10.89 29.90 33.21
C THR A 59 10.78 29.91 31.69
N ASN A 60 9.54 30.14 31.25
CA ASN A 60 9.11 30.47 29.91
C ASN A 60 9.99 31.60 29.29
N PRO A 61 10.75 31.38 28.20
CA PRO A 61 11.31 32.49 27.44
C PRO A 61 10.20 33.14 26.60
N SER A 62 9.95 34.42 26.89
CA SER A 62 9.01 35.31 26.21
C SER A 62 9.06 35.17 24.69
N VAL A 63 7.93 34.81 24.10
CA VAL A 63 7.62 34.98 22.68
C VAL A 63 7.45 36.48 22.41
N PRO A 64 8.22 37.10 21.49
CA PRO A 64 7.93 38.46 21.05
C PRO A 64 6.67 38.48 20.18
N THR A 65 5.71 39.27 20.63
CA THR A 65 4.45 39.65 19.99
C THR A 65 4.63 40.11 18.54
N PRO A 66 3.77 39.69 17.60
CA PRO A 66 3.71 40.28 16.27
C PRO A 66 3.17 41.72 16.34
N ALA A 67 3.94 42.69 15.85
CA ALA A 67 3.47 44.04 15.61
C ALA A 67 2.80 44.14 14.24
N THR A 68 1.57 44.65 14.18
CA THR A 68 0.85 45.06 12.97
C THR A 68 -0.26 46.02 13.43
N PRO A 69 -0.72 47.04 12.67
CA PRO A 69 -0.12 47.88 11.63
C PRO A 69 -0.34 49.40 11.87
N ALA A 70 0.46 50.25 11.24
CA ALA A 70 0.11 51.62 10.87
C ALA A 70 0.77 51.88 9.50
N GLY A 71 0.13 52.35 8.44
CA GLY A 71 -1.05 53.19 8.34
C GLY A 71 -0.65 54.36 7.44
N ASN A 72 -1.03 54.29 6.15
CA ASN A 72 -1.21 55.40 5.20
C ASN A 72 -1.27 54.82 3.78
N GLN A 73 -1.97 55.37 2.81
CA GLN A 73 -3.21 56.13 2.66
C GLN A 73 -3.30 56.34 1.14
N ALA A 74 -4.52 56.43 0.61
CA ALA A 74 -4.84 56.91 -0.74
C ALA A 74 -4.27 56.11 -1.93
N ASP A 75 -5.13 55.38 -2.64
CA ASP A 75 -5.79 56.03 -3.77
C ASP A 75 -7.11 55.34 -4.13
N LYS A 76 -8.13 56.16 -4.30
CA LYS A 76 -9.47 55.79 -4.75
C LYS A 76 -9.60 56.39 -6.14
N VAL A 77 -9.72 55.56 -7.17
CA VAL A 77 -10.52 55.94 -8.34
C VAL A 77 -11.32 54.72 -8.78
N SER A 78 -12.62 54.95 -8.84
CA SER A 78 -13.67 54.03 -9.25
C SER A 78 -14.40 54.68 -10.44
N LEU A 79 -15.17 53.84 -11.15
CA LEU A 79 -16.22 54.15 -12.13
C LEU A 79 -15.73 54.14 -13.59
N ALA A 80 -16.10 53.11 -14.37
CA ALA A 80 -17.35 52.97 -15.16
C ALA A 80 -17.22 53.71 -16.51
N SER A 81 -17.79 53.33 -17.65
CA SER A 81 -18.54 52.20 -18.21
C SER A 81 -18.77 52.58 -19.68
N ALA A 82 -18.87 51.61 -20.59
CA ALA A 82 -19.48 51.70 -21.93
C ALA A 82 -18.79 52.67 -22.94
N ASP A 83 -18.92 52.59 -24.26
CA ASP A 83 -19.88 51.96 -25.18
C ASP A 83 -19.22 51.86 -26.58
N LYS A 84 -19.65 50.86 -27.37
CA LYS A 84 -19.73 50.73 -28.85
C LYS A 84 -18.63 51.26 -29.82
N GLY A 85 -18.42 50.44 -30.85
CA GLY A 85 -18.12 50.87 -32.23
C GLY A 85 -17.07 49.99 -32.90
N ASP A 86 -17.45 48.89 -33.56
CA ASP A 86 -17.75 48.74 -35.00
C ASP A 86 -16.57 48.09 -35.74
N LYS A 87 -16.93 47.39 -36.82
CA LYS A 87 -16.22 46.41 -37.64
C LYS A 87 -14.85 46.85 -38.18
N ASP A 88 -13.96 45.89 -38.36
CA ASP A 88 -13.47 45.59 -39.72
C ASP A 88 -12.99 44.13 -39.88
N LYS A 89 -13.18 43.62 -41.09
CA LYS A 89 -12.80 42.29 -41.59
C LYS A 89 -11.30 42.24 -41.87
N GLY A 90 -10.71 41.06 -41.69
CA GLY A 90 -9.40 40.70 -42.27
C GLY A 90 -9.19 39.20 -42.20
N GLU A 91 -9.29 38.54 -43.36
CA GLU A 91 -9.11 37.11 -43.59
C GLU A 91 -7.67 36.64 -43.38
N GLY A 92 -7.54 35.36 -43.02
CA GLY A 92 -6.41 34.51 -43.40
C GLY A 92 -5.27 34.40 -42.39
N GLU A 93 -5.25 33.31 -41.61
CA GLU A 93 -4.30 32.20 -41.83
C GLU A 93 -4.64 31.06 -40.85
N GLN A 94 -5.13 29.93 -41.38
CA GLN A 94 -5.36 28.71 -40.61
C GLN A 94 -4.01 28.07 -40.27
N THR A 95 -3.46 28.41 -39.11
CA THR A 95 -2.44 27.57 -38.48
C THR A 95 -3.16 26.34 -37.90
N PRO A 96 -2.79 25.10 -38.27
CA PRO A 96 -3.38 23.92 -37.64
C PRO A 96 -3.07 23.93 -36.14
N PRO A 97 -4.02 23.56 -35.27
CA PRO A 97 -3.79 23.54 -33.84
C PRO A 97 -2.67 22.54 -33.54
N ALA A 98 -1.62 23.02 -32.88
CA ALA A 98 -0.56 22.20 -32.33
C ALA A 98 -1.18 21.08 -31.49
N THR A 99 -1.07 19.85 -32.00
CA THR A 99 -1.48 18.63 -31.31
C THR A 99 -0.77 18.60 -29.97
N LYS A 100 -1.53 18.76 -28.88
CA LYS A 100 -1.05 18.56 -27.51
C LYS A 100 -0.32 17.21 -27.45
N PRO A 101 0.85 17.12 -26.77
CA PRO A 101 1.53 15.85 -26.57
C PRO A 101 0.53 14.84 -25.99
N ASN A 102 0.42 13.73 -26.70
CA ASN A 102 -0.41 12.59 -26.36
C ASN A 102 -0.20 12.25 -24.88
N ALA A 103 -1.17 12.58 -24.03
CA ALA A 103 -1.18 12.17 -22.65
C ALA A 103 -1.27 10.65 -22.67
N GLN A 104 -0.12 9.99 -22.50
CA GLN A 104 0.01 8.56 -22.40
C GLN A 104 -0.93 8.11 -21.28
N THR A 105 -2.08 7.58 -21.69
CA THR A 105 -3.16 7.21 -20.78
C THR A 105 -2.65 6.07 -19.93
N LYS A 106 -2.37 6.35 -18.65
CA LYS A 106 -1.93 5.33 -17.69
C LYS A 106 -2.91 4.15 -17.77
N PRO A 107 -2.42 2.91 -17.94
CA PRO A 107 -3.28 1.73 -17.98
C PRO A 107 -4.14 1.66 -16.72
N LYS A 108 -5.47 1.58 -16.89
CA LYS A 108 -6.38 1.41 -15.76
C LYS A 108 -6.30 -0.03 -15.27
N ILE A 109 -5.71 -0.22 -14.09
CA ILE A 109 -5.56 -1.53 -13.46
C ILE A 109 -6.95 -2.02 -13.00
N GLU A 110 -7.45 -3.08 -13.62
CA GLU A 110 -8.69 -3.73 -13.19
C GLU A 110 -8.40 -4.74 -12.07
N ILE A 111 -9.05 -4.55 -10.92
CA ILE A 111 -8.89 -5.41 -9.74
C ILE A 111 -9.99 -6.47 -9.77
N LYS A 112 -9.65 -7.69 -10.21
CA LYS A 112 -10.59 -8.83 -10.25
C LYS A 112 -10.80 -9.47 -8.87
N SER A 113 -9.76 -9.46 -8.05
CA SER A 113 -9.76 -10.05 -6.71
C SER A 113 -9.37 -8.97 -5.69
N PRO A 114 -10.33 -8.36 -4.98
CA PRO A 114 -10.04 -7.42 -3.93
C PRO A 114 -9.46 -8.12 -2.69
N TYR A 115 -8.81 -7.34 -1.84
CA TYR A 115 -8.21 -7.82 -0.60
C TYR A 115 -9.25 -8.44 0.34
N THR A 116 -8.86 -9.57 0.93
CA THR A 116 -9.48 -10.12 2.14
C THR A 116 -8.39 -10.68 3.06
N GLN A 117 -8.66 -10.77 4.36
CA GLN A 117 -7.69 -11.34 5.30
C GLN A 117 -7.35 -12.82 5.02
N ALA A 118 -8.29 -13.58 4.42
CA ALA A 118 -8.08 -14.96 4.02
C ALA A 118 -7.32 -15.11 2.69
N LYS A 119 -7.42 -14.11 1.81
CA LYS A 119 -6.75 -14.05 0.51
C LYS A 119 -6.19 -12.64 0.31
N PRO A 120 -5.05 -12.32 0.95
CA PRO A 120 -4.50 -10.98 0.90
C PRO A 120 -3.95 -10.70 -0.49
N THR A 121 -4.43 -9.62 -1.10
CA THR A 121 -3.94 -9.13 -2.38
C THR A 121 -3.77 -7.62 -2.34
N LEU A 122 -2.78 -7.08 -3.06
CA LEU A 122 -2.63 -5.63 -3.26
C LEU A 122 -2.45 -5.39 -4.76
N LEU A 123 -3.19 -4.43 -5.35
CA LEU A 123 -3.30 -4.27 -6.82
C LEU A 123 -3.83 -5.52 -7.55
N GLY A 124 -4.55 -6.38 -6.82
CA GLY A 124 -4.97 -7.69 -7.29
C GLY A 124 -3.80 -8.64 -7.55
N LEU A 125 -2.62 -8.37 -6.96
CA LEU A 125 -1.48 -9.28 -6.92
C LEU A 125 -1.52 -10.11 -5.66
N THR A 126 -1.35 -11.42 -5.83
CA THR A 126 -1.18 -12.36 -4.74
C THR A 126 0.30 -12.52 -4.45
N LEU A 127 0.66 -12.61 -3.18
CA LEU A 127 2.04 -12.96 -2.80
C LEU A 127 2.40 -14.32 -3.39
N LYS A 128 3.71 -14.53 -3.61
CA LYS A 128 4.30 -15.70 -4.26
C LYS A 128 4.02 -15.86 -5.76
N THR A 129 3.28 -14.94 -6.38
CA THR A 129 3.15 -14.86 -7.85
C THR A 129 4.52 -14.64 -8.51
N SER A 130 4.75 -15.28 -9.67
CA SER A 130 6.03 -15.17 -10.38
C SER A 130 6.25 -13.77 -10.99
N ALA A 131 7.51 -13.35 -11.13
CA ALA A 131 7.85 -12.11 -11.84
C ALA A 131 7.36 -12.09 -13.30
N ALA A 132 7.32 -13.26 -13.94
CA ALA A 132 6.82 -13.40 -15.31
C ALA A 132 5.33 -13.03 -15.41
N GLU A 133 4.49 -13.53 -14.50
CA GLU A 133 3.05 -13.19 -14.48
C GLU A 133 2.81 -11.70 -14.19
N ILE A 134 3.63 -11.08 -13.34
CA ILE A 134 3.52 -9.65 -13.04
C ILE A 134 3.92 -8.79 -14.25
N THR A 135 5.00 -9.16 -14.93
CA THR A 135 5.44 -8.45 -16.15
C THR A 135 4.51 -8.67 -17.34
N GLU A 136 3.82 -9.82 -17.40
CA GLU A 136 2.73 -10.03 -18.36
C GLU A 136 1.55 -9.09 -18.07
N LYS A 137 1.20 -8.90 -16.79
CA LYS A 137 0.06 -8.05 -16.38
C LYS A 137 0.34 -6.55 -16.50
N PHE A 138 1.55 -6.10 -16.17
CA PHE A 138 1.88 -4.67 -16.05
C PHE A 138 2.92 -4.19 -17.05
N GLY A 139 3.49 -5.08 -17.86
CA GLY A 139 4.63 -4.78 -18.73
C GLY A 139 5.96 -4.79 -17.98
N LYS A 140 7.00 -4.29 -18.65
CA LYS A 140 8.33 -4.17 -18.07
C LYS A 140 8.37 -3.06 -17.03
N PRO A 141 9.13 -3.22 -15.94
CA PRO A 141 9.33 -2.14 -14.98
C PRO A 141 10.09 -0.99 -15.62
N LYS A 142 9.91 0.21 -15.07
CA LYS A 142 10.69 1.39 -15.45
C LYS A 142 12.14 1.24 -15.00
N GLU A 143 12.33 0.78 -13.77
CA GLU A 143 13.63 0.54 -13.16
C GLU A 143 13.63 -0.79 -12.41
N GLN A 144 14.81 -1.42 -12.33
CA GLN A 144 15.01 -2.65 -11.57
C GLN A 144 16.31 -2.51 -10.79
N PHE A 145 16.28 -2.89 -9.52
CA PHE A 145 17.46 -2.91 -8.65
C PHE A 145 17.36 -4.04 -7.64
N VAL A 146 18.47 -4.37 -6.98
CA VAL A 146 18.51 -5.37 -5.91
C VAL A 146 18.71 -4.63 -4.60
N MET A 147 17.84 -4.90 -3.61
CA MET A 147 18.10 -4.55 -2.23
C MET A 147 18.94 -5.66 -1.61
N GLU A 148 20.17 -5.32 -1.24
CA GLU A 148 21.08 -6.26 -0.62
C GLU A 148 20.62 -6.57 0.80
N ASP A 149 20.46 -7.86 1.05
CA ASP A 149 20.31 -8.47 2.36
C ASP A 149 21.24 -9.68 2.35
N ASP A 150 22.02 -9.87 3.42
CA ASP A 150 23.06 -10.90 3.49
C ASP A 150 22.50 -12.32 3.30
N THR A 151 21.21 -12.50 3.62
CA THR A 151 20.55 -13.82 3.63
C THR A 151 19.51 -13.97 2.54
N ASP A 152 18.77 -12.91 2.23
CA ASP A 152 17.62 -12.95 1.32
C ASP A 152 17.54 -11.67 0.46
N PRO A 153 18.41 -11.52 -0.56
CA PRO A 153 18.38 -10.34 -1.43
C PRO A 153 17.04 -10.23 -2.16
N ILE A 154 16.52 -9.02 -2.28
CA ILE A 154 15.23 -8.74 -2.92
C ILE A 154 15.43 -7.98 -4.22
N THR A 155 14.98 -8.56 -5.33
CA THR A 155 14.94 -7.85 -6.61
C THR A 155 13.68 -6.98 -6.67
N VAL A 156 13.84 -5.67 -6.81
CA VAL A 156 12.74 -4.72 -6.83
C VAL A 156 12.50 -4.22 -8.24
N TYR A 157 11.22 -4.23 -8.65
CA TYR A 157 10.74 -3.66 -9.90
C TYR A 157 9.94 -2.39 -9.57
N ASP A 158 10.35 -1.26 -10.16
CA ASP A 158 9.70 0.04 -9.99
C ASP A 158 8.83 0.36 -11.21
N TYR A 159 7.52 0.52 -10.98
CA TYR A 159 6.51 0.85 -11.99
C TYR A 159 6.03 2.31 -11.90
N THR A 160 6.83 3.21 -11.31
CA THR A 160 6.50 4.60 -10.98
C THR A 160 5.46 4.74 -9.87
N ASP A 161 4.26 4.18 -10.04
CA ASP A 161 3.16 4.35 -9.08
C ASP A 161 3.18 3.32 -7.93
N PHE A 162 3.88 2.20 -8.13
CA PHE A 162 4.05 1.14 -7.15
C PHE A 162 5.38 0.41 -7.37
N LEU A 163 5.80 -0.33 -6.34
CA LEU A 163 6.96 -1.21 -6.35
C LEU A 163 6.50 -2.64 -6.08
N VAL A 164 7.22 -3.60 -6.64
CA VAL A 164 7.09 -5.02 -6.27
C VAL A 164 8.48 -5.59 -6.00
N GLY A 165 8.62 -6.38 -4.94
CA GLY A 165 9.85 -7.06 -4.59
C GLY A 165 9.73 -8.55 -4.76
N PHE A 166 10.78 -9.17 -5.30
CA PHE A 166 10.88 -10.61 -5.53
C PHE A 166 11.98 -11.21 -4.68
N ASP A 167 11.71 -12.35 -4.07
CA ASP A 167 12.70 -13.14 -3.35
C ASP A 167 13.67 -13.87 -4.31
N LYS A 168 14.61 -14.63 -3.73
CA LYS A 168 15.58 -15.44 -4.48
C LYS A 168 14.95 -16.57 -5.30
N GLN A 169 13.69 -16.94 -5.03
CA GLN A 169 12.91 -17.88 -5.85
C GLN A 169 12.16 -17.16 -6.99
N ASN A 170 12.38 -15.85 -7.16
CA ASN A 170 11.71 -15.00 -8.13
C ASN A 170 10.18 -14.95 -7.93
N GLN A 171 9.76 -15.06 -6.68
CA GLN A 171 8.37 -15.01 -6.23
C GLN A 171 8.08 -13.68 -5.55
N LEU A 172 6.86 -13.15 -5.76
CA LEU A 172 6.44 -11.87 -5.20
C LEU A 172 6.48 -11.93 -3.67
N HIS A 173 7.40 -11.17 -3.08
CA HIS A 173 7.61 -11.08 -1.65
C HIS A 173 6.91 -9.86 -1.04
N PHE A 174 6.88 -8.73 -1.75
CA PHE A 174 6.12 -7.57 -1.31
C PHE A 174 5.57 -6.71 -2.47
N VAL A 175 4.54 -5.93 -2.16
CA VAL A 175 3.97 -4.87 -3.01
C VAL A 175 3.88 -3.58 -2.20
N ASP A 176 4.29 -2.45 -2.76
CA ASP A 176 4.22 -1.12 -2.13
C ASP A 176 3.56 -0.12 -3.08
N VAL A 177 2.41 0.42 -2.68
CA VAL A 177 1.65 1.43 -3.43
C VAL A 177 1.97 2.80 -2.86
N ARG A 178 2.46 3.71 -3.72
CA ARG A 178 2.91 5.06 -3.34
C ARG A 178 2.23 6.20 -4.09
N SER A 179 1.24 5.90 -4.94
CA SER A 179 0.54 6.87 -5.78
C SER A 179 -0.98 6.82 -5.57
N ALA A 180 -1.58 7.98 -5.28
CA ALA A 180 -3.03 8.11 -5.05
C ALA A 180 -3.88 7.84 -6.30
N ASP A 181 -3.28 7.88 -7.49
CA ASP A 181 -3.96 7.59 -8.76
C ASP A 181 -4.31 6.11 -8.91
N VAL A 182 -3.69 5.23 -8.11
CA VAL A 182 -3.85 3.79 -8.23
C VAL A 182 -4.92 3.27 -7.27
N ASN A 183 -5.72 2.32 -7.75
CA ASN A 183 -6.63 1.57 -6.89
C ASN A 183 -5.88 0.38 -6.24
N PRO A 184 -5.65 0.38 -4.92
CA PRO A 184 -4.93 -0.70 -4.25
C PRO A 184 -5.76 -2.00 -4.16
N GLY A 185 -7.06 -1.97 -4.43
CA GLY A 185 -7.94 -3.13 -4.30
C GLY A 185 -8.42 -3.38 -2.87
N LEU A 186 -8.46 -2.33 -2.04
CA LEU A 186 -8.81 -2.38 -0.62
C LEU A 186 -10.24 -1.86 -0.37
N ASN A 187 -11.23 -2.43 -1.07
CA ASN A 187 -12.65 -2.10 -0.88
C ASN A 187 -13.00 -0.60 -0.99
N GLY A 188 -12.33 0.12 -1.89
CA GLY A 188 -12.55 1.55 -2.11
C GLY A 188 -11.53 2.46 -1.44
N LEU A 189 -10.77 1.96 -0.46
CA LEU A 189 -9.70 2.69 0.20
C LEU A 189 -8.56 3.03 -0.78
N LYS A 190 -8.01 4.24 -0.66
CA LYS A 190 -6.92 4.79 -1.47
C LYS A 190 -5.92 5.54 -0.59
N LEU A 191 -4.78 5.89 -1.18
CA LEU A 191 -3.83 6.81 -0.55
C LEU A 191 -4.45 8.20 -0.40
N GLY A 192 -4.14 8.86 0.70
CA GLY A 192 -4.69 10.15 1.08
C GLY A 192 -6.04 10.07 1.81
N ASP A 193 -6.66 8.90 1.88
CA ASP A 193 -7.87 8.70 2.67
C ASP A 193 -7.56 8.84 4.17
N PRO A 194 -8.51 9.35 4.96
CA PRO A 194 -8.34 9.49 6.39
C PRO A 194 -8.39 8.11 7.09
N VAL A 195 -7.74 8.01 8.26
CA VAL A 195 -7.63 6.77 9.03
C VAL A 195 -8.98 6.16 9.42
N ASP A 196 -10.01 6.98 9.62
CA ASP A 196 -11.35 6.49 9.97
C ASP A 196 -11.98 5.67 8.84
N GLU A 197 -11.77 6.07 7.58
CA GLU A 197 -12.20 5.31 6.39
C GLU A 197 -11.47 3.97 6.27
N VAL A 198 -10.21 3.89 6.71
CA VAL A 198 -9.46 2.62 6.74
C VAL A 198 -10.20 1.59 7.60
N THR A 199 -10.61 1.99 8.81
CA THR A 199 -11.28 1.07 9.73
C THR A 199 -12.67 0.64 9.26
N LYS A 200 -13.35 1.49 8.47
CA LYS A 200 -14.63 1.15 7.82
C LYS A 200 -14.41 0.14 6.69
N ALA A 201 -13.34 0.29 5.90
CA ALA A 201 -13.07 -0.55 4.74
C ALA A 201 -12.42 -1.90 5.08
N LEU A 202 -11.53 -1.93 6.09
CA LEU A 202 -10.71 -3.10 6.44
C LEU A 202 -11.04 -3.71 7.81
N GLY A 203 -11.85 -3.03 8.62
CA GLY A 203 -12.15 -3.43 9.99
C GLY A 203 -11.09 -2.96 11.00
N LYS A 204 -11.02 -3.63 12.14
CA LYS A 204 -10.10 -3.27 13.22
C LYS A 204 -8.68 -3.77 12.89
N PRO A 205 -7.63 -2.92 12.98
CA PRO A 205 -6.25 -3.37 12.83
C PRO A 205 -5.76 -4.20 14.02
N ASP A 206 -4.80 -5.08 13.77
CA ASP A 206 -4.09 -5.84 14.79
C ASP A 206 -3.15 -4.96 15.62
N SER A 207 -2.56 -3.93 14.99
CA SER A 207 -1.78 -2.89 15.66
C SER A 207 -2.11 -1.52 15.10
N ASN A 208 -2.28 -0.55 16.00
CA ASN A 208 -2.61 0.83 15.66
C ASN A 208 -1.69 1.78 16.42
N THR A 209 -0.81 2.45 15.69
CA THR A 209 0.05 3.52 16.19
C THR A 209 -0.23 4.80 15.40
N SER A 210 0.30 5.93 15.86
CA SER A 210 0.17 7.21 15.14
C SER A 210 0.85 7.22 13.75
N PHE A 211 1.70 6.24 13.45
CA PHE A 211 2.50 6.18 12.23
C PHE A 211 2.14 5.01 11.32
N VAL A 212 1.62 3.91 11.88
CA VAL A 212 1.39 2.68 11.14
C VAL A 212 0.17 1.95 11.68
N LEU A 213 -0.70 1.54 10.77
CA LEU A 213 -1.72 0.51 11.00
C LEU A 213 -1.22 -0.82 10.43
N THR A 214 -1.40 -1.91 11.17
CA THR A 214 -1.00 -3.26 10.75
C THR A 214 -2.19 -4.19 10.79
N TYR A 215 -2.38 -4.95 9.71
CA TYR A 215 -3.38 -6.01 9.58
C TYR A 215 -2.67 -7.32 9.24
N LYS A 216 -2.80 -8.31 10.10
CA LYS A 216 -2.30 -9.67 9.87
C LYS A 216 -3.30 -10.42 9.02
N ALA A 217 -2.81 -11.06 7.97
CA ALA A 217 -3.58 -11.88 7.06
C ALA A 217 -2.93 -13.26 6.93
N THR A 218 -3.57 -14.16 6.21
CA THR A 218 -3.05 -15.53 6.03
C THR A 218 -1.74 -15.49 5.26
N GLY A 219 -0.62 -15.71 5.96
CA GLY A 219 0.73 -15.72 5.39
C GLY A 219 1.19 -14.36 4.87
N ALA A 220 0.65 -13.26 5.42
CA ALA A 220 0.93 -11.92 4.96
C ALA A 220 0.68 -10.85 6.02
N ILE A 221 1.35 -9.71 5.89
CA ILE A 221 1.08 -8.51 6.67
C ILE A 221 0.78 -7.34 5.74
N LEU A 222 -0.38 -6.72 5.93
CA LEU A 222 -0.72 -5.44 5.30
C LEU A 222 -0.39 -4.30 6.27
N LYS A 223 0.44 -3.36 5.83
CA LYS A 223 0.83 -2.17 6.59
C LYS A 223 0.36 -0.92 5.84
N LEU A 224 -0.21 0.02 6.59
CA LEU A 224 -0.56 1.34 6.08
C LEU A 224 0.25 2.37 6.87
N ASP A 225 1.13 3.08 6.18
CA ASP A 225 1.88 4.17 6.80
C ASP A 225 0.97 5.41 6.86
N ILE A 226 0.90 6.04 8.01
CA ILE A 226 0.02 7.16 8.33
C ILE A 226 0.88 8.41 8.52
N ASP A 227 0.47 9.51 7.89
CA ASP A 227 0.99 10.82 8.25
C ASP A 227 0.39 11.23 9.61
N PRO A 228 1.21 11.35 10.67
CA PRO A 228 0.71 11.64 12.01
C PRO A 228 0.07 13.02 12.14
N LYS A 229 0.41 13.97 11.25
CA LYS A 229 -0.12 15.34 11.28
C LYS A 229 -1.49 15.41 10.60
N SER A 230 -1.61 14.82 9.42
CA SER A 230 -2.85 14.88 8.64
C SER A 230 -3.81 13.74 8.92
N GLN A 231 -3.36 12.68 9.60
CA GLN A 231 -4.12 11.45 9.87
C GLN A 231 -4.64 10.79 8.58
N LYS A 232 -3.80 10.80 7.54
CA LYS A 232 -4.08 10.24 6.21
C LYS A 232 -3.11 9.12 5.88
N VAL A 233 -3.57 8.18 5.06
CA VAL A 233 -2.75 7.09 4.54
C VAL A 233 -1.73 7.64 3.54
N ASN A 234 -0.44 7.44 3.81
CA ASN A 234 0.69 7.89 2.98
C ASN A 234 1.29 6.78 2.13
N SER A 235 1.27 5.53 2.60
CA SER A 235 1.71 4.36 1.83
C SER A 235 0.88 3.13 2.20
N ILE A 236 0.80 2.15 1.30
CA ILE A 236 0.12 0.86 1.54
C ILE A 236 1.06 -0.25 1.07
N LYS A 237 1.42 -1.17 1.97
CA LYS A 237 2.39 -2.23 1.71
C LYS A 237 1.86 -3.58 2.11
N LEU A 238 2.04 -4.59 1.27
CA LEU A 238 1.72 -5.98 1.56
C LEU A 238 3.00 -6.81 1.51
N PHE A 239 3.30 -7.54 2.59
CA PHE A 239 4.49 -8.39 2.73
C PHE A 239 4.08 -9.84 2.93
N ALA A 240 4.88 -10.77 2.42
CA ALA A 240 4.82 -12.18 2.80
C ALA A 240 5.37 -12.39 4.22
N GLU A 241 4.75 -13.31 4.97
CA GLU A 241 5.30 -13.88 6.21
C GLU A 241 6.05 -15.20 5.96
#